data_AF-A0A6A4CHQ8-F1
#
_entry.id   AF-A0A6A4CHQ8-F1
#
_cell.length_a   1.000
_cell.length_b   1.000
_cell.length_c   1.000
_cell.angle_alpha   90.00
_cell.angle_beta   90.00
_cell.angle_gamma   90.00
#
_symmetry.space_group_name_H-M   'P 1'
#
loop_
_entity.id
_entity.type
_entity.pdbx_description
1 polymer ?
#
loop_
_entity_poly.entity_id
_entity_poly.type
_entity_poly.pdbx_seq_one_letter_code
_entity_poly.pdbx_strand_id
1 'polypeptide(L)'
;MPWVAAWNKVQLAADSDHQETKLHVRSPDDPIRVKRPARIHPVPDYAADAVNTMITNLLDDFTQQLRTQEMDAVAAAGRWEKLKASVARRTRLCVRDRRRALRNTLKQKLTRLVRQQQRLAAQQAEAPLTGRYH
;
A
#
# COMPACT_ATOMS: atom_id res chain seq x y z
N MET A 1 2.16 -17.18 -29.63
CA MET A 1 2.96 -17.98 -28.69
C MET A 1 2.17 -19.24 -28.32
N PRO A 2 2.78 -20.43 -28.17
CA PRO A 2 2.04 -21.65 -27.85
C PRO A 2 1.54 -21.65 -26.41
N TRP A 3 0.34 -22.22 -26.19
CA TRP A 3 -0.26 -22.40 -24.85
C TRP A 3 0.62 -23.25 -23.92
N VAL A 4 1.32 -24.23 -24.50
CA VAL A 4 2.24 -25.10 -23.76
C VAL A 4 3.62 -24.44 -23.72
N ALA A 5 4.02 -24.06 -22.51
CA ALA A 5 5.27 -23.41 -22.21
C ALA A 5 6.46 -24.37 -22.21
N ALA A 6 6.22 -25.52 -21.61
CA ALA A 6 7.16 -26.57 -21.28
C ALA A 6 6.36 -27.78 -20.80
N TRP A 7 6.91 -28.95 -21.02
CA TRP A 7 6.42 -30.21 -20.49
C TRP A 7 7.62 -30.98 -19.97
N ASN A 8 7.55 -31.43 -18.73
CA ASN A 8 8.63 -32.19 -18.10
C ASN A 8 8.07 -33.45 -17.46
N LYS A 9 8.77 -34.56 -17.64
CA LYS A 9 8.59 -35.76 -16.83
C LYS A 9 9.54 -35.67 -15.64
N VAL A 10 9.03 -35.84 -14.44
CA VAL A 10 9.81 -35.87 -13.22
C VAL A 10 9.81 -37.32 -12.72
N GLN A 11 11.01 -37.89 -12.60
CA GLN A 11 11.17 -39.16 -11.91
C GLN A 11 10.94 -38.89 -10.42
N LEU A 12 9.87 -39.46 -9.87
CA LEU A 12 9.64 -39.44 -8.42
C LEU A 12 10.75 -40.26 -7.73
N ALA A 13 11.01 -40.02 -6.44
CA ALA A 13 12.05 -40.72 -5.68
C ALA A 13 11.91 -42.26 -5.80
N ALA A 14 13.02 -42.96 -5.53
CA ALA A 14 13.20 -44.38 -5.85
C ALA A 14 11.98 -45.26 -5.44
N ASP A 15 11.58 -46.12 -6.38
CA ASP A 15 10.50 -47.13 -6.32
C ASP A 15 9.06 -46.68 -6.62
N SER A 16 8.87 -45.55 -7.32
CA SER A 16 7.58 -45.23 -7.95
C SER A 16 7.43 -45.90 -9.31
N ASP A 17 6.36 -46.69 -9.50
CA ASP A 17 5.97 -47.29 -10.80
C ASP A 17 5.33 -46.28 -11.76
N HIS A 18 5.02 -45.08 -11.26
CA HIS A 18 4.45 -43.97 -12.03
C HIS A 18 5.43 -42.79 -12.13
N GLN A 19 5.34 -42.08 -13.25
CA GLN A 19 6.11 -40.87 -13.52
C GLN A 19 5.23 -39.64 -13.27
N GLU A 20 5.75 -38.64 -12.57
CA GLU A 20 5.06 -37.35 -12.46
C GLU A 20 5.21 -36.61 -13.80
N THR A 21 4.12 -36.06 -14.32
CA THR A 21 4.14 -35.19 -15.49
C THR A 21 3.78 -33.77 -15.09
N LYS A 22 4.66 -32.81 -15.41
CA LYS A 22 4.45 -31.37 -15.17
C LYS A 22 4.21 -30.67 -16.51
N LEU A 23 2.99 -30.19 -16.71
CA LEU A 23 2.60 -29.35 -17.83
C LEU A 23 2.62 -27.88 -17.39
N HIS A 24 3.46 -27.06 -18.00
CA HIS A 24 3.43 -25.61 -17.79
C HIS A 24 2.59 -24.97 -18.90
N VAL A 25 1.45 -24.37 -18.52
CA VAL A 25 0.57 -23.66 -19.44
C VAL A 25 0.68 -22.16 -19.20
N ARG A 26 0.85 -21.36 -20.26
CA ARG A 26 0.75 -19.89 -20.22
C ARG A 26 -0.27 -19.48 -21.28
N SER A 27 -1.30 -18.73 -20.88
CA SER A 27 -2.22 -18.11 -21.84
C SER A 27 -1.42 -17.16 -22.75
N PRO A 28 -1.51 -17.30 -24.09
CA PRO A 28 -0.79 -16.45 -25.03
C PRO A 28 -1.27 -15.00 -25.01
N ASP A 29 -2.54 -14.80 -24.69
CA ASP A 29 -3.25 -13.53 -24.85
C ASP A 29 -3.54 -12.83 -23.51
N ASP A 30 -3.39 -13.54 -22.39
CA ASP A 30 -3.59 -12.97 -21.05
C ASP A 30 -2.62 -13.59 -20.03
N PRO A 31 -1.48 -12.94 -19.73
CA PRO A 31 -0.58 -13.43 -18.70
C PRO A 31 -1.33 -13.43 -17.36
N ILE A 32 -1.45 -14.60 -16.72
CA ILE A 32 -2.07 -14.72 -15.39
C ILE A 32 -1.34 -13.78 -14.42
N ARG A 33 -1.95 -12.63 -14.13
CA ARG A 33 -1.42 -11.65 -13.18
C ARG A 33 -1.71 -12.12 -11.76
N VAL A 34 -0.83 -12.96 -11.22
CA VAL A 34 -0.90 -13.36 -9.82
C VAL A 34 -0.55 -12.17 -8.92
N LYS A 35 -1.57 -11.48 -8.40
CA LYS A 35 -1.39 -10.39 -7.45
C LYS A 35 -0.98 -10.97 -6.10
N ARG A 36 0.32 -10.89 -5.79
CA ARG A 36 0.82 -11.29 -4.47
C ARG A 36 0.10 -10.49 -3.38
N PRO A 37 -0.48 -11.15 -2.36
CA PRO A 37 -1.15 -10.46 -1.29
C PRO A 37 -0.17 -9.53 -0.58
N ALA A 38 -0.71 -8.40 -0.14
CA ALA A 38 0.04 -7.41 0.60
C ALA A 38 0.54 -8.02 1.92
N ARG A 39 1.84 -8.32 2.03
CA ARG A 39 2.46 -8.64 3.33
C ARG A 39 2.24 -7.46 4.28
N ILE A 40 1.59 -7.72 5.40
CA ILE A 40 1.48 -6.80 6.53
C ILE A 40 2.61 -7.19 7.48
N HIS A 41 3.70 -6.43 7.44
CA HIS A 41 4.75 -6.53 8.46
C HIS A 41 4.24 -5.95 9.77
N PRO A 42 4.83 -6.29 10.94
CA PRO A 42 4.53 -5.58 12.18
C PRO A 42 4.57 -4.07 11.94
N VAL A 43 3.54 -3.40 12.43
CA VAL A 43 3.37 -1.96 12.25
C VAL A 43 4.50 -1.25 12.98
N PRO A 44 5.21 -0.28 12.36
CA PRO A 44 6.22 0.49 13.07
C PRO A 44 5.64 1.26 14.24
N ASP A 45 6.38 1.37 15.34
CA ASP A 45 5.92 1.96 16.61
C ASP A 45 5.28 3.35 16.44
N TYR A 46 5.89 4.22 15.62
CA TYR A 46 5.38 5.57 15.36
C TYR A 46 3.98 5.63 14.71
N ALA A 47 3.48 4.51 14.20
CA ALA A 47 2.18 4.39 13.56
C ALA A 47 1.27 3.36 14.26
N ALA A 48 1.75 2.67 15.31
CA ALA A 48 1.05 1.57 15.96
C ALA A 48 -0.34 2.00 16.46
N ASP A 49 -0.41 3.05 17.27
CA ASP A 49 -1.68 3.55 17.83
C ASP A 49 -2.66 3.96 16.74
N ALA A 50 -2.18 4.70 15.74
CA ALA A 50 -3.02 5.18 14.64
C ALA A 50 -3.57 4.03 13.78
N VAL A 51 -2.77 2.98 13.57
CA VAL A 51 -3.23 1.77 12.87
C VAL A 51 -4.21 0.99 13.74
N ASN A 52 -3.94 0.83 15.04
CA ASN A 52 -4.84 0.15 15.97
C ASN A 52 -6.21 0.81 16.00
N THR A 53 -6.30 2.12 16.24
CA THR A 53 -7.57 2.85 16.21
C THR A 53 -8.31 2.68 14.88
N MET A 54 -7.58 2.76 13.76
CA MET A 54 -8.18 2.57 12.43
C MET A 54 -8.70 1.14 12.22
N ILE A 55 -7.98 0.12 12.68
CA ILE A 55 -8.42 -1.28 12.58
C ILE A 55 -9.65 -1.50 13.47
N THR A 56 -9.65 -1.01 14.71
CA THR A 56 -10.80 -1.12 15.63
C THR A 56 -12.06 -0.53 14.99
N ASN A 57 -11.98 0.70 14.46
CA ASN A 57 -13.13 1.32 13.80
C ASN A 57 -13.64 0.51 12.59
N LEU A 58 -12.72 -0.08 11.80
CA LEU A 58 -13.11 -0.93 10.67
C LEU A 58 -13.84 -2.20 11.12
N LEU A 59 -13.41 -2.79 12.24
CA LEU A 59 -14.04 -3.97 12.82
C LEU A 59 -15.40 -3.64 13.44
N ASP A 60 -15.51 -2.47 14.09
CA ASP A 60 -16.78 -1.99 14.65
C ASP A 60 -17.80 -1.72 13.55
N ASP A 61 -17.40 -1.00 12.49
CA ASP A 61 -18.24 -0.76 11.30
C ASP A 61 -18.71 -2.09 10.69
N PHE A 62 -17.81 -3.06 10.57
CA PHE A 62 -18.14 -4.37 10.01
C PHE A 62 -19.10 -5.15 10.92
N THR A 63 -18.88 -5.09 12.23
CA THR A 63 -19.76 -5.72 13.23
C THR A 63 -21.15 -5.12 13.18
N GLN A 64 -21.25 -3.79 13.02
CA GLN A 64 -22.53 -3.11 12.88
C GLN A 64 -23.26 -3.51 11.59
N GLN A 65 -22.53 -3.65 10.48
CA GLN A 65 -23.11 -4.14 9.22
C GLN A 65 -23.69 -5.55 9.36
N LEU A 66 -22.96 -6.46 10.03
CA LEU A 66 -23.43 -7.82 10.26
C LEU A 66 -24.68 -7.89 11.15
N ARG A 67 -24.84 -6.94 12.08
CA ARG A 67 -26.01 -6.89 12.98
C ARG A 67 -27.24 -6.25 12.35
N THR A 68 -27.05 -5.32 11.42
CA THR A 68 -28.15 -4.49 10.88
C THR A 68 -28.66 -4.96 9.52
N GLN A 69 -27.88 -5.76 8.81
CA GLN A 69 -28.23 -6.25 7.48
C GLN A 69 -28.42 -7.75 7.54
N GLU A 70 -29.60 -8.23 7.13
CA GLU A 70 -29.75 -9.65 6.83
C GLU A 70 -28.82 -9.99 5.67
N MET A 71 -27.94 -10.94 5.91
CA MET A 71 -26.93 -11.36 4.96
C MET A 71 -26.86 -12.88 4.95
N ASP A 72 -26.87 -13.45 3.75
CA ASP A 72 -26.55 -14.86 3.58
C ASP A 72 -25.04 -15.12 3.84
N ALA A 73 -24.70 -16.40 4.05
CA ALA A 73 -23.34 -16.82 4.37
C ALA A 73 -22.33 -16.50 3.25
N VAL A 74 -22.75 -16.53 1.99
CA VAL A 74 -21.89 -16.27 0.82
C VAL A 74 -21.55 -14.78 0.74
N ALA A 75 -22.53 -13.92 0.95
CA ALA A 75 -22.39 -12.48 1.03
C ALA A 75 -21.52 -12.08 2.23
N ALA A 76 -21.70 -12.71 3.39
CA ALA A 76 -20.87 -12.48 4.57
C ALA A 76 -19.40 -12.84 4.32
N ALA A 77 -19.12 -14.00 3.73
CA ALA A 77 -17.78 -14.41 3.33
C ALA A 77 -17.15 -13.43 2.33
N GLY A 78 -17.92 -13.00 1.31
CA GLY A 78 -17.46 -12.02 0.33
C GLY A 78 -17.11 -10.66 0.96
N ARG A 79 -17.88 -10.20 1.95
CA ARG A 79 -17.56 -8.97 2.68
C ARG A 79 -16.36 -9.12 3.61
N TRP A 80 -16.21 -10.28 4.25
CA TRP A 80 -15.03 -10.58 5.06
C TRP A 80 -13.73 -10.50 4.25
N GLU A 81 -13.71 -11.07 3.05
CA GLU A 81 -12.54 -10.96 2.15
C GLU A 81 -12.25 -9.51 1.76
N LYS A 82 -13.29 -8.72 1.48
CA LYS A 82 -13.15 -7.28 1.20
C LYS A 82 -12.61 -6.52 2.41
N LEU A 83 -13.05 -6.84 3.61
CA LEU A 83 -12.54 -6.24 4.85
C LEU A 83 -11.05 -6.54 5.02
N LYS A 84 -10.63 -7.81 4.90
CA LYS A 84 -9.21 -8.20 4.98
C LYS A 84 -8.34 -7.44 3.98
N ALA A 85 -8.80 -7.33 2.73
CA ALA A 85 -8.11 -6.55 1.70
C ALA A 85 -8.05 -5.05 2.04
N SER A 86 -9.12 -4.50 2.60
CA SER A 86 -9.20 -3.11 3.05
C SER A 86 -8.24 -2.83 4.21
N VAL A 87 -8.17 -3.71 5.21
CA VAL A 87 -7.26 -3.60 6.36
C VAL A 87 -5.81 -3.53 5.88
N ALA A 88 -5.41 -4.44 4.98
CA ALA A 88 -4.05 -4.43 4.42
C ALA A 88 -3.72 -3.13 3.67
N ARG A 89 -4.66 -2.66 2.84
CA ARG A 89 -4.50 -1.41 2.07
C ARG A 89 -4.43 -0.19 2.99
N ARG A 90 -5.39 -0.03 3.90
CA ARG A 90 -5.51 1.13 4.79
C ARG A 90 -4.36 1.21 5.78
N THR A 91 -3.90 0.07 6.32
CA THR A 91 -2.70 0.02 7.17
C THR A 91 -1.47 0.60 6.46
N ARG A 92 -1.22 0.20 5.20
CA ARG A 92 -0.10 0.73 4.41
C ARG A 92 -0.20 2.23 4.18
N LEU A 93 -1.41 2.73 3.90
CA LEU A 93 -1.65 4.16 3.72
C LEU A 93 -1.43 4.92 5.03
N CYS A 94 -1.97 4.44 6.15
CA CYS A 94 -1.79 5.04 7.46
C CYS A 94 -0.30 5.15 7.84
N VAL A 95 0.46 4.07 7.70
CA VAL A 95 1.91 4.07 7.96
C VAL A 95 2.64 5.07 7.07
N ARG A 96 2.30 5.12 5.77
CA ARG A 96 2.90 6.07 4.81
C ARG A 96 2.61 7.51 5.22
N ASP A 97 1.37 7.81 5.59
CA ASP A 97 0.93 9.16 5.92
C ASP A 97 1.54 9.62 7.26
N ARG A 98 1.65 8.72 8.24
CA ARG A 98 2.39 8.98 9.49
C ARG A 98 3.86 9.23 9.24
N ARG A 99 4.52 8.43 8.40
CA ARG A 99 5.91 8.67 7.99
C ARG A 99 6.10 10.03 7.33
N ARG A 100 5.15 10.46 6.50
CA ARG A 100 5.17 11.80 5.88
C ARG A 100 4.99 12.90 6.92
N ALA A 101 4.09 12.73 7.88
CA ALA A 101 3.89 13.70 8.96
C ALA A 101 5.17 13.90 9.80
N LEU A 102 5.91 12.82 10.09
CA LEU A 102 7.20 12.89 10.79
C LEU A 102 8.28 13.66 10.01
N ARG A 103 8.24 13.67 8.68
CA ARG A 103 9.23 14.35 7.81
C ARG A 103 8.83 15.75 7.38
N ASN A 104 7.57 16.14 7.58
CA ASN A 104 7.01 17.44 7.21
C ASN A 104 6.61 18.21 8.47
N THR A 105 7.46 18.18 9.49
CA THR A 105 7.18 18.85 10.76
C THR A 105 7.04 20.36 10.55
N LEU A 106 6.20 20.99 11.38
CA LEU A 106 6.05 22.44 11.43
C LEU A 106 7.42 23.15 11.54
N LYS A 107 8.33 22.58 12.34
CA LYS A 107 9.70 23.07 12.49
C LYS A 107 10.45 23.10 11.15
N GLN A 108 10.44 22.02 10.38
CA GLN A 108 11.10 21.98 9.06
C GLN A 108 10.46 22.95 8.06
N LYS A 109 9.13 23.11 8.10
CA LYS A 109 8.42 24.10 7.26
C LYS A 109 8.82 25.53 7.63
N LEU A 110 8.87 25.85 8.93
CA LEU A 110 9.30 27.15 9.45
C LEU A 110 10.75 27.44 9.07
N THR A 111 11.66 26.48 9.24
CA THR A 111 13.06 26.63 8.82
C THR A 111 13.18 26.91 7.32
N ARG A 112 12.39 26.23 6.49
CA ARG A 112 12.37 26.48 5.04
C ARG A 112 11.84 27.88 4.71
N LEU A 113 10.77 28.31 5.39
CA LEU A 113 10.18 29.65 5.24
C LEU A 113 11.16 30.76 5.63
N VAL A 114 11.84 30.63 6.79
CA VAL A 114 12.86 31.60 7.24
C VAL A 114 13.98 31.71 6.22
N ARG A 115 14.50 30.59 5.71
CA ARG A 115 15.52 30.61 4.63
C ARG A 115 15.02 31.22 3.32
N GLN A 116 13.73 31.15 3.04
CA GLN A 116 13.14 31.79 1.86
C GLN A 116 13.01 33.30 2.06
N GLN A 117 12.58 33.73 3.25
CA GLN A 117 12.52 35.14 3.64
C GLN A 117 13.91 35.79 3.59
N GLN A 118 14.93 35.12 4.16
CA GLN A 118 16.31 35.61 4.14
C GLN A 118 16.86 35.77 2.71
N ARG A 119 16.56 34.83 1.81
CA ARG A 119 16.94 34.93 0.40
C ARG A 119 16.26 36.09 -0.32
N LEU A 120 14.97 36.29 -0.08
CA LEU A 120 14.22 37.41 -0.64
C LEU A 120 14.73 38.76 -0.11
N ALA A 121 15.03 38.85 1.19
CA ALA A 121 15.60 40.05 1.79
C ALA A 121 16.99 40.37 1.22
N ALA A 122 17.85 39.36 1.02
CA ALA A 122 19.15 39.54 0.37
C ALA A 122 19.00 40.02 -1.08
N GLN A 123 18.07 39.46 -1.84
CA GLN A 123 17.76 39.91 -3.21
C GLN A 123 17.22 41.33 -3.27
N GLN A 124 16.43 41.76 -2.28
CA GLN A 124 15.96 43.15 -2.16
C GLN A 124 17.08 44.11 -1.77
N ALA A 125 18.05 43.65 -0.97
CA ALA A 125 19.21 44.45 -0.58
C ALA A 125 20.27 44.57 -1.70
N GLU A 126 20.37 43.56 -2.58
CA GLU A 126 21.26 43.55 -3.75
C GLU A 126 20.64 44.16 -5.01
N ALA A 127 19.33 44.42 -5.01
CA ALA A 127 18.68 45.13 -6.11
C ALA A 127 19.20 46.59 -6.16
N PRO A 128 19.81 47.05 -7.27
CA PRO A 128 20.22 48.43 -7.39
C PRO A 128 18.99 49.34 -7.29
N LEU A 129 19.14 50.48 -6.60
CA LEU A 129 18.17 51.56 -6.56
C LEU A 129 17.93 52.10 -7.97
N THR A 130 17.15 51.42 -8.78
CA THR A 130 16.67 51.94 -10.06
C THR A 130 15.59 52.99 -9.77
N GLY A 131 16.09 54.21 -9.56
CA GLY A 131 15.48 55.47 -9.96
C GLY A 131 13.97 55.60 -9.78
N ARG A 132 13.56 56.08 -8.61
CA ARG A 132 12.49 57.09 -8.59
C ARG A 132 13.10 58.40 -9.10
N TYR A 133 12.90 58.70 -10.38
CA TYR A 133 12.94 60.07 -10.87
C TYR A 133 11.56 60.39 -11.46
N HIS A 134 11.11 61.59 -11.10
CA HIS A 134 9.88 62.24 -11.51
C HIS A 134 9.74 62.41 -13.02
#